data_AF-A0A5J4PZH5-F1
#
_entry.id   AF-A0A5J4PZH5-F1
#
_cell.length_a   1.000
_cell.length_b   1.000
_cell.length_c   1.000
_cell.angle_alpha   90.00
_cell.angle_beta   90.00
_cell.angle_gamma   90.00
#
_symmetry.space_group_name_H-M   'P 1'
#
loop_
_entity.id
_entity.type
_entity.pdbx_description
1 polymer ?
#
loop_
_entity_poly.entity_id
_entity_poly.type
_entity_poly.pdbx_seq_one_letter_code
_entity_poly.pdbx_strand_id
1 'polypeptide(L)'
;LVTFDRTVKKDAFYFYKANWNKKEPFVYIANRRNRERTNPDTEILVFSNLPELELRINGKSIGKLKADKYATFRWTNVKLAPGENRIEVNSTGKKDRLNDSIVWCVK
;
A
#
# COMPACT_ATOMS: atom_id res chain seq x y z
N LEU A 1 15.68 4.33 -9.21
CA LEU A 1 14.83 3.56 -8.27
C LEU A 1 15.12 3.89 -6.80
N VAL A 2 16.39 4.17 -6.46
CA VAL A 2 16.82 4.66 -5.14
C VAL A 2 17.39 6.08 -5.31
N THR A 3 17.45 6.88 -4.25
CA THR A 3 18.09 8.22 -4.23
C THR A 3 19.62 8.14 -4.36
N PHE A 4 20.25 9.29 -4.63
CA PHE A 4 21.70 9.39 -4.84
C PHE A 4 22.51 9.06 -3.57
N ASP A 5 22.02 9.36 -2.39
CA ASP A 5 22.63 8.95 -1.11
C ASP A 5 22.31 7.49 -0.73
N ARG A 6 21.52 6.78 -1.56
CA ARG A 6 21.08 5.39 -1.39
C ARG A 6 20.19 5.15 -0.17
N THR A 7 19.70 6.20 0.50
CA THR A 7 18.89 6.07 1.72
C THR A 7 17.41 5.82 1.43
N VAL A 8 16.86 6.37 0.35
CA VAL A 8 15.43 6.29 0.04
C VAL A 8 15.17 5.44 -1.20
N LYS A 9 14.43 4.34 -1.00
CA LYS A 9 13.84 3.53 -2.07
C LYS A 9 12.52 4.17 -2.51
N LYS A 10 12.43 4.54 -3.79
CA LYS A 10 11.20 5.10 -4.39
C LYS A 10 10.19 3.99 -4.65
N ASP A 11 8.94 4.35 -4.86
CA ASP A 11 7.82 3.41 -5.03
C ASP A 11 8.08 2.38 -6.14
N ALA A 12 8.66 2.81 -7.27
CA ALA A 12 9.06 1.91 -8.36
C ALA A 12 10.05 0.80 -7.93
N PHE A 13 10.90 1.04 -6.92
CA PHE A 13 11.76 0.00 -6.35
C PHE A 13 10.91 -1.16 -5.80
N TYR A 14 9.83 -0.84 -5.09
CA TYR A 14 8.96 -1.84 -4.46
C TYR A 14 8.09 -2.58 -5.47
N PHE A 15 7.69 -1.92 -6.56
CA PHE A 15 7.06 -2.60 -7.70
C PHE A 15 7.97 -3.72 -8.25
N TYR A 16 9.24 -3.42 -8.52
CA TYR A 16 10.20 -4.43 -8.96
C TYR A 16 10.48 -5.48 -7.87
N LYS A 17 10.58 -5.08 -6.59
CA LYS A 17 10.74 -6.03 -5.47
C LYS A 17 9.60 -7.06 -5.43
N ALA A 18 8.35 -6.63 -5.59
CA ALA A 18 7.18 -7.53 -5.58
C ALA A 18 7.21 -8.55 -6.74
N ASN A 19 7.67 -8.09 -7.91
CA ASN A 19 7.70 -8.93 -9.11
C ASN A 19 8.91 -9.86 -9.16
N TRP A 20 10.09 -9.43 -8.70
CA TRP A 20 11.34 -10.16 -8.89
C TRP A 20 11.85 -10.87 -7.63
N ASN A 21 11.53 -10.39 -6.43
CA ASN A 21 11.91 -11.05 -5.19
C ASN A 21 10.76 -11.92 -4.66
N LYS A 22 10.85 -13.23 -4.91
CA LYS A 22 9.86 -14.22 -4.47
C LYS A 22 10.14 -14.84 -3.10
N LYS A 23 11.29 -14.53 -2.49
CA LYS A 23 11.73 -15.17 -1.23
C LYS A 23 11.41 -14.34 0.00
N GLU A 24 11.52 -13.01 -0.11
CA GLU A 24 11.34 -12.11 1.04
C GLU A 24 9.93 -11.50 1.01
N PRO A 25 9.00 -11.96 1.87
CA PRO A 25 7.63 -11.46 1.88
C PRO A 25 7.59 -10.01 2.41
N PHE A 26 6.78 -9.16 1.79
CA PHE A 26 6.61 -7.77 2.24
C PHE A 26 5.28 -7.15 1.78
N VAL A 27 4.92 -6.02 2.39
CA VAL A 27 3.80 -5.15 1.98
C VAL A 27 4.32 -3.72 1.87
N TYR A 28 3.91 -2.99 0.84
CA TYR A 28 4.29 -1.58 0.65
C TYR A 28 3.16 -0.76 0.04
N ILE A 29 2.71 0.27 0.75
CA ILE A 29 1.71 1.21 0.26
C ILE A 29 2.41 2.28 -0.59
N ALA A 30 2.02 2.38 -1.86
CA ALA A 30 2.56 3.37 -2.78
C ALA A 30 1.99 4.79 -2.50
N ASN A 31 2.59 5.80 -3.13
CA ASN A 31 2.29 7.21 -2.95
C ASN A 31 2.42 7.70 -1.49
N ARG A 32 3.17 6.99 -0.64
CA ARG A 32 3.26 7.31 0.80
C ARG A 32 3.86 8.67 1.12
N ARG A 33 4.66 9.24 0.20
CA ARG A 33 5.25 10.57 0.32
C ARG A 33 4.29 11.69 -0.12
N ASN A 34 3.24 11.35 -0.89
CA ASN A 34 2.17 12.28 -1.25
C ASN A 34 1.10 12.29 -0.14
N ARG A 35 1.45 12.87 1.01
CA ARG A 35 0.61 12.85 2.22
C ARG A 35 -0.61 13.76 2.10
N GLU A 36 -0.43 14.95 1.53
CA GLU A 36 -1.50 15.94 1.36
C GLU A 36 -2.34 15.60 0.13
N ARG A 37 -3.67 15.53 0.29
CA ARG A 37 -4.63 15.17 -0.74
C ARG A 37 -5.63 16.29 -0.91
N THR A 38 -5.89 16.64 -2.16
CA THR A 38 -6.92 17.62 -2.55
C THR A 38 -8.21 16.96 -3.02
N ASN A 39 -8.14 15.69 -3.44
CA ASN A 39 -9.31 14.91 -3.84
C ASN A 39 -9.57 13.83 -2.77
N PRO A 40 -10.77 13.79 -2.15
CA PRO A 40 -11.14 12.72 -1.23
C PRO A 40 -11.33 11.37 -1.93
N ASP A 41 -11.69 11.35 -3.21
CA ASP A 41 -11.81 10.13 -4.00
C ASP A 41 -10.42 9.73 -4.53
N THR A 42 -9.93 8.58 -4.08
CA THR A 42 -8.57 8.15 -4.38
C THR A 42 -8.48 6.66 -4.66
N GLU A 43 -7.35 6.30 -5.26
CA GLU A 43 -6.93 4.92 -5.45
C GLU A 43 -5.87 4.57 -4.40
N ILE A 44 -6.06 3.44 -3.73
CA ILE A 44 -5.01 2.87 -2.86
C ILE A 44 -4.28 1.79 -3.65
N LEU A 45 -3.01 2.04 -3.91
CA LEU A 45 -2.12 1.14 -4.63
C LEU A 45 -1.09 0.53 -3.68
N VAL A 46 -0.97 -0.79 -3.72
CA VAL A 46 -0.05 -1.54 -2.86
C VAL A 46 0.75 -2.53 -3.70
N PHE A 47 2.04 -2.64 -3.41
CA PHE A 47 2.93 -3.65 -3.99
C PHE A 47 3.28 -4.70 -2.92
N SER A 48 3.09 -5.97 -3.26
CA SER A 48 3.40 -7.09 -2.38
C SER A 48 3.54 -8.37 -3.20
N ASN A 49 4.40 -9.28 -2.75
CA ASN A 49 4.52 -10.64 -3.28
C ASN A 49 3.62 -11.65 -2.53
N LEU A 50 2.78 -11.18 -1.61
CA LEU A 50 1.77 -12.01 -0.93
C LEU A 50 0.56 -12.24 -1.84
N PRO A 51 -0.20 -13.33 -1.64
CA PRO A 51 -1.32 -13.66 -2.52
C PRO A 51 -2.57 -12.81 -2.27
N GLU A 52 -2.78 -12.35 -1.03
CA GLU A 52 -3.98 -11.63 -0.62
C GLU A 52 -3.67 -10.65 0.51
N LEU A 53 -4.29 -9.46 0.45
CA LEU A 53 -4.16 -8.39 1.42
C LEU A 53 -5.54 -7.83 1.79
N GLU A 54 -5.65 -7.29 2.99
CA GLU A 54 -6.82 -6.55 3.47
C GLU A 54 -6.48 -5.08 3.69
N LEU A 55 -7.30 -4.18 3.13
CA LEU A 55 -7.22 -2.74 3.35
C LEU A 55 -8.16 -2.33 4.48
N ARG A 56 -7.66 -1.49 5.39
CA ARG A 56 -8.45 -0.80 6.42
C ARG A 56 -8.17 0.70 6.37
N ILE A 57 -9.22 1.49 6.53
CA ILE A 57 -9.14 2.96 6.62
C ILE A 57 -9.84 3.38 7.88
N ASN A 58 -9.13 4.12 8.74
CA ASN A 58 -9.63 4.58 10.04
C ASN A 58 -10.22 3.42 10.87
N GLY A 59 -9.54 2.27 10.86
CA GLY A 59 -9.95 1.04 11.55
C GLY A 59 -11.04 0.22 10.85
N LYS A 60 -11.76 0.77 9.86
CA LYS A 60 -12.82 0.08 9.11
C LYS A 60 -12.23 -0.70 7.93
N SER A 61 -12.60 -1.98 7.80
CA SER A 61 -12.22 -2.79 6.64
C SER A 61 -12.90 -2.31 5.37
N ILE A 62 -12.13 -2.10 4.32
CA ILE A 62 -12.57 -1.75 2.96
C ILE A 62 -12.69 -3.02 2.10
N GLY A 63 -12.06 -4.12 2.52
CA GLY A 63 -12.15 -5.42 1.89
C GLY A 63 -10.79 -6.00 1.53
N LYS A 64 -10.83 -7.23 1.02
CA LYS A 64 -9.66 -8.02 0.63
C LYS A 64 -9.51 -8.03 -0.89
N LEU A 65 -8.27 -8.00 -1.35
CA LEU A 65 -7.94 -8.20 -2.76
C LEU A 65 -6.84 -9.25 -2.88
N LYS A 66 -6.83 -9.93 -4.03
CA LYS A 66 -5.73 -10.78 -4.46
C LYS A 66 -4.80 -9.99 -5.39
N ALA A 67 -3.53 -10.38 -5.43
CA ALA A 67 -2.56 -9.76 -6.31
C ALA A 67 -2.98 -9.94 -7.79
N ASP A 68 -2.79 -8.90 -8.60
CA ASP A 68 -2.87 -9.03 -10.05
C ASP A 68 -1.64 -9.74 -10.64
N LYS A 69 -1.58 -9.85 -11.97
CA LYS A 69 -0.44 -10.45 -12.70
C LYS A 69 0.91 -9.78 -12.40
N TYR A 70 0.90 -8.54 -11.92
CA TYR A 70 2.06 -7.70 -11.68
C TYR A 70 2.28 -7.42 -10.20
N ALA A 71 1.80 -8.31 -9.32
CA ALA A 71 2.02 -8.24 -7.87
C ALA A 71 1.51 -6.91 -7.26
N THR A 72 0.41 -6.40 -7.82
CA THR A 72 -0.17 -5.11 -7.49
C THR A 72 -1.60 -5.29 -6.99
N PHE A 73 -1.96 -4.53 -5.96
CA PHE A 73 -3.30 -4.49 -5.39
C PHE A 73 -3.82 -3.07 -5.53
N ARG A 74 -5.04 -2.95 -6.06
CA ARG A 74 -5.67 -1.68 -6.39
C ARG A 74 -7.08 -1.63 -5.85
N TRP A 75 -7.29 -0.83 -4.81
CA TRP A 75 -8.63 -0.47 -4.36
C TRP A 75 -9.01 0.86 -5.03
N THR A 76 -10.02 0.80 -5.90
CA THR A 76 -10.59 1.97 -6.58
C THR A 76 -11.77 2.54 -5.79
N ASN A 77 -12.13 3.79 -6.07
CA ASN A 77 -13.27 4.49 -5.47
C ASN A 77 -13.22 4.53 -3.93
N VAL A 78 -12.02 4.69 -3.37
CA VAL A 78 -11.84 4.85 -1.93
C VAL A 78 -12.07 6.30 -1.58
N LYS A 79 -13.11 6.56 -0.78
CA LYS A 79 -13.43 7.89 -0.29
C LYS A 79 -12.82 8.13 1.08
N LEU A 80 -11.91 9.09 1.16
CA LEU A 80 -11.28 9.53 2.41
C LEU A 80 -12.13 10.60 3.10
N ALA A 81 -12.05 10.65 4.43
CA ALA A 81 -12.67 11.70 5.23
C ALA A 81 -11.85 13.00 5.17
N PRO A 82 -12.45 14.19 5.39
CA PRO A 82 -11.69 15.42 5.61
C PRO A 82 -10.71 15.27 6.78
N GLY A 83 -9.49 15.81 6.66
CA GLY A 83 -8.44 15.71 7.66
C GLY A 83 -7.65 14.40 7.58
N GLU A 84 -7.17 13.90 8.73
CA GLU A 84 -6.29 12.74 8.79
C GLU A 84 -7.02 11.42 8.53
N ASN A 85 -6.44 10.59 7.67
CA ASN A 85 -6.89 9.25 7.35
C ASN A 85 -5.75 8.27 7.54
N ARG A 86 -5.91 7.35 8.49
CA ARG A 86 -4.99 6.24 8.72
C ARG A 86 -5.33 5.11 7.75
N ILE A 87 -4.37 4.78 6.88
CA ILE A 87 -4.48 3.72 5.88
C ILE A 87 -3.58 2.58 6.31
N GLU A 88 -4.16 1.39 6.45
CA GLU A 88 -3.50 0.21 6.98
C GLU A 88 -3.75 -0.97 6.04
N VAL A 89 -2.70 -1.69 5.69
CA VAL A 89 -2.79 -2.88 4.84
C VAL A 89 -2.16 -4.05 5.56
N ASN A 90 -2.92 -5.13 5.70
CA ASN A 90 -2.50 -6.32 6.43
C ASN A 90 -2.49 -7.54 5.51
N SER A 91 -1.54 -8.45 5.72
CA SER A 91 -1.60 -9.80 5.16
C SER A 91 -2.71 -10.62 5.81
N THR A 92 -3.35 -11.49 5.03
CA THR A 92 -4.43 -12.36 5.53
C THR A 92 -3.93 -13.73 6.02
N GLY A 93 -2.69 -14.09 5.70
CA GLY A 93 -2.07 -15.36 6.08
C GLY A 93 -1.65 -15.43 7.56
N LYS A 94 -1.85 -16.59 8.20
CA LYS A 94 -1.46 -16.82 9.61
C LYS A 94 0.06 -16.86 9.84
N LYS A 95 0.84 -17.23 8.82
CA LYS A 95 2.27 -17.53 8.96
C LYS A 95 3.15 -16.28 8.99
N ASP A 96 2.75 -15.22 8.28
CA ASP A 96 3.48 -13.96 8.20
C ASP A 96 2.49 -12.80 8.34
N ARG A 97 2.30 -12.30 9.56
CA ARG A 97 1.51 -11.08 9.83
C ARG A 97 2.31 -9.84 9.46
N LEU A 98 2.34 -9.55 8.17
CA LEU A 98 3.01 -8.38 7.61
C LEU A 98 1.98 -7.27 7.42
N ASN A 99 2.40 -6.05 7.70
CA ASN A 99 1.57 -4.87 7.50
C ASN A 99 2.42 -3.69 7.04
N ASP A 100 1.74 -2.72 6.44
CA ASP A 100 2.27 -1.38 6.22
C ASP A 100 1.16 -0.37 6.57
N SER A 101 1.56 0.80 7.03
CA SER A 101 0.63 1.86 7.40
C SER A 101 1.16 3.24 7.05
N ILE A 102 0.24 4.13 6.69
CA ILE A 102 0.51 5.53 6.37
C ILE A 102 -0.64 6.41 6.86
N VAL A 103 -0.38 7.71 6.94
CA VAL A 103 -1.41 8.72 7.19
C VAL A 103 -1.43 9.66 6.00
N TRP A 104 -2.60 9.83 5.39
CA TRP A 104 -2.87 10.88 4.39
C TRP A 104 -3.80 11.92 4.98
N CYS A 105 -3.64 13.17 4.61
CA CYS A 105 -4.47 14.28 5.04
C CYS A 105 -5.25 14.81 3.84
N VAL A 106 -6.58 14.87 3.92
CA VAL A 106 -7.42 15.53 2.90
C VAL A 106 -7.69 16.97 3.36
N LYS A 107 -7.29 17.93 2.53
CA LYS A 107 -7.57 19.35 2.75
C LYS A 107 -8.95 19.75 2.25
#